data_AF-A0A6C0B295-F1
#
_entry.id   AF-A0A6C0B295-F1
#
_cell.length_a   1.000
_cell.length_b   1.000
_cell.length_c   1.000
_cell.angle_alpha   90.00
_cell.angle_beta   90.00
_cell.angle_gamma   90.00
#
_symmetry.space_group_name_H-M   'P 1'
#
loop_
_entity.id
_entity.type
_entity.pdbx_description
1 polymer ?
#
loop_
_entity_poly.entity_id
_entity_poly.type
_entity_poly.pdbx_seq_one_letter_code
_entity_poly.pdbx_strand_id
1 'polypeptide(L)'
;MSDTSTIDEKKKKTTISDNPSINFAYSLSTSLVSLGVVFIFGSLFLYTGKIAQSNILPTCTSHEPYTYAKQTIGKQQIDINILKTEKGIFSTKLLMPIDQNMKIVNKTLGFLRKMIYGKDTNVFKLYFATIIQQVLAFNFSINNTVFNFMNESLTETMNILLSPMIMIFVQSIVGFIVAIYFIIMWFYNIYLLFSTKEEDSKGLTMWKDGEMWGVLTWYWSIFYIIALSILLFIFIATGLLSILTFVITLFCLFFPLSLHLYNNSNAEQYTLSDTIKYVFKFKMNIIMYLISFIVIMTTNSNFGGYAAFVSLIACVLLFLFSRIFKSSTPNKITTPGIGTFFQAGKNCDPIIKASQESSMFQKIGDILKL
;
A
#
# COMPACT_ATOMS: atom_id res chain seq x y z
N MET A 1 33.16 51.69 3.44
CA MET A 1 32.66 50.30 3.25
C MET A 1 32.37 49.71 4.62
N SER A 2 31.18 49.94 5.18
CA SER A 2 30.75 49.32 6.45
C SER A 2 29.22 49.27 6.66
N ASP A 3 28.40 49.77 5.72
CA ASP A 3 26.96 49.94 5.95
C ASP A 3 26.07 48.87 5.30
N THR A 4 26.64 47.90 4.58
CA THR A 4 25.89 46.80 3.97
C THR A 4 25.70 45.60 4.90
N SER A 5 26.51 45.44 5.95
CA SER A 5 26.42 44.26 6.84
C SER A 5 25.24 44.30 7.82
N THR A 6 24.88 45.49 8.31
CA THR A 6 23.77 45.66 9.27
C THR A 6 22.38 45.61 8.63
N ILE A 7 22.28 45.95 7.34
CA ILE A 7 21.03 45.86 6.56
C ILE A 7 20.74 44.41 6.19
N ASP A 8 21.77 43.61 5.86
CA ASP A 8 21.63 42.19 5.56
C ASP A 8 21.38 41.33 6.81
N GLU A 9 21.88 41.72 7.99
CA GLU A 9 21.49 41.09 9.26
C GLU A 9 20.01 41.31 9.61
N LYS A 10 19.43 42.48 9.29
CA LYS A 10 18.00 42.74 9.52
C LYS A 10 17.08 42.01 8.53
N LYS A 11 17.53 41.73 7.31
CA LYS A 11 16.74 40.97 6.31
C LYS A 11 16.74 39.46 6.55
N LYS A 12 17.68 38.92 7.33
CA LYS A 12 17.71 37.50 7.76
C LYS A 12 16.81 37.18 8.95
N LYS A 13 16.22 38.17 9.64
CA LYS A 13 15.15 37.95 10.61
C LYS A 13 13.84 37.66 9.88
N THR A 14 13.72 36.43 9.37
CA THR A 14 12.43 35.85 9.01
C THR A 14 11.48 36.00 10.21
N THR A 15 10.27 36.43 9.94
CA THR A 15 9.15 36.79 10.82
C THR A 15 8.78 35.69 11.84
N ILE A 16 9.63 35.47 12.83
CA ILE A 16 9.30 34.75 14.06
C ILE A 16 9.10 35.83 15.12
N SER A 17 7.95 35.82 15.79
CA SER A 17 7.64 36.75 16.87
C SER A 17 8.75 36.70 17.93
N ASP A 18 9.24 37.85 18.40
CA ASP A 18 10.19 37.92 19.53
C ASP A 18 9.55 37.51 20.88
N ASN A 19 8.26 37.15 20.89
CA ASN A 19 7.55 36.71 22.10
C ASN A 19 7.70 35.19 22.32
N PRO A 20 8.38 34.74 23.39
CA PRO A 20 8.62 33.33 23.67
C PRO A 20 7.32 32.52 23.86
N SER A 21 6.25 33.14 24.35
CA SER A 21 4.95 32.49 24.50
C SER A 21 4.28 32.18 23.17
N ILE A 22 4.42 33.07 22.17
CA ILE A 22 3.89 32.86 20.82
C ILE A 22 4.67 31.73 20.13
N ASN A 23 6.00 31.71 20.28
CA ASN A 23 6.86 30.66 19.72
C ASN A 23 6.59 29.30 20.35
N PHE A 24 6.34 29.26 21.67
CA PHE A 24 5.91 28.07 22.37
C PHE A 24 4.57 27.55 21.81
N ALA A 25 3.55 28.41 21.72
CA ALA A 25 2.23 28.03 21.23
C ALA A 25 2.27 27.50 19.79
N TYR A 26 3.03 28.16 18.91
CA TYR A 26 3.23 27.73 17.53
C TYR A 26 3.96 26.38 17.44
N SER A 27 5.07 26.23 18.17
CA SER A 27 5.88 25.00 18.19
C SER A 27 5.08 23.81 18.74
N LEU A 28 4.33 24.03 19.82
CA LEU A 28 3.46 23.03 20.41
C LEU A 28 2.35 22.64 19.44
N SER A 29 1.66 23.60 18.84
CA SER A 29 0.58 23.34 17.87
C SER A 29 1.09 22.56 16.67
N THR A 30 2.23 22.96 16.10
CA THR A 30 2.85 22.27 14.96
C THR A 30 3.22 20.83 15.31
N SER A 31 3.79 20.61 16.50
CA SER A 31 4.15 19.27 16.98
C SER A 31 2.92 18.39 17.24
N LEU A 32 1.84 18.95 17.78
CA LEU A 32 0.58 18.24 17.99
C LEU A 32 -0.10 17.87 16.65
N VAL A 33 -0.08 18.77 15.67
CA VAL A 33 -0.58 18.49 14.31
C VAL A 33 0.26 17.39 13.67
N SER A 34 1.60 17.47 13.75
CA SER A 34 2.49 16.44 13.23
C SER A 34 2.24 15.07 13.87
N LEU A 35 2.06 15.03 15.20
CA LEU A 35 1.68 13.81 15.91
C LEU A 35 0.35 13.26 15.42
N GLY A 36 -0.66 14.12 15.26
CA GLY A 36 -1.97 13.74 14.72
C GLY A 36 -1.87 13.11 13.33
N VAL A 37 -1.08 13.70 12.44
CA VAL A 37 -0.79 13.16 11.10
C VAL A 37 -0.16 11.78 11.18
N VAL A 38 0.85 11.58 12.04
CA VAL A 38 1.49 10.27 12.25
C VAL A 38 0.47 9.21 12.67
N PHE A 39 -0.40 9.51 13.63
CA PHE A 39 -1.42 8.55 14.07
C PHE A 39 -2.48 8.26 13.01
N ILE A 40 -2.89 9.27 12.23
CA ILE A 40 -3.85 9.07 11.13
C ILE A 40 -3.23 8.16 10.06
N PHE A 41 -2.07 8.52 9.50
CA PHE A 41 -1.40 7.70 8.48
C PHE A 41 -1.00 6.33 9.01
N GLY A 42 -0.54 6.25 10.26
CA GLY A 42 -0.24 4.99 10.93
C GLY A 42 -1.46 4.08 11.04
N SER A 43 -2.64 4.65 11.29
CA SER A 43 -3.91 3.91 11.29
C SER A 43 -4.31 3.45 9.89
N LEU A 44 -4.04 4.25 8.85
CA LEU A 44 -4.27 3.86 7.45
C LEU A 44 -3.43 2.61 7.10
N PHE A 45 -2.13 2.66 7.40
CA PHE A 45 -1.22 1.55 7.10
C PHE A 45 -1.48 0.32 7.96
N LEU A 46 -1.89 0.49 9.21
CA LEU A 46 -2.37 -0.61 10.04
C LEU A 46 -3.59 -1.29 9.40
N TYR A 47 -4.58 -0.51 8.96
CA TYR A 47 -5.79 -1.05 8.31
C TYR A 47 -5.44 -1.78 7.01
N THR A 48 -4.64 -1.16 6.14
CA THR A 48 -4.12 -1.80 4.93
C THR A 48 -3.37 -3.09 5.25
N GLY A 49 -2.57 -3.09 6.31
CA GLY A 49 -1.86 -4.27 6.78
C GLY A 49 -2.80 -5.42 7.14
N LYS A 50 -3.88 -5.13 7.86
CA LYS A 50 -4.90 -6.14 8.19
C LYS A 50 -5.61 -6.70 6.97
N ILE A 51 -5.81 -5.89 5.93
CA ILE A 51 -6.37 -6.34 4.66
C ILE A 51 -5.39 -7.21 3.89
N ALA A 52 -4.11 -6.83 3.83
CA ALA A 52 -3.05 -7.63 3.22
C ALA A 52 -2.93 -9.02 3.86
N GLN A 53 -3.11 -9.10 5.18
CA GLN A 53 -3.13 -10.37 5.91
C GLN A 53 -4.21 -11.34 5.40
N SER A 54 -5.33 -10.84 4.85
CA SER A 54 -6.38 -11.67 4.28
C SER A 54 -6.05 -12.21 2.87
N ASN A 55 -4.94 -11.76 2.27
CA ASN A 55 -4.51 -12.11 0.92
C ASN A 55 -5.56 -11.89 -0.19
N ILE A 56 -6.47 -10.91 0.00
CA ILE A 56 -7.52 -10.60 -0.97
C ILE A 56 -7.03 -9.75 -2.15
N LEU A 57 -5.86 -9.13 -2.01
CA LEU A 57 -5.31 -8.27 -3.05
C LEU A 57 -5.05 -9.07 -4.34
N PRO A 58 -5.29 -8.48 -5.51
CA PRO A 58 -5.23 -9.18 -6.79
C PRO A 58 -3.78 -9.34 -7.25
N THR A 59 -3.07 -10.27 -6.61
CA THR A 59 -1.67 -10.57 -6.88
C THR A 59 -1.45 -11.59 -8.01
N CYS A 60 -2.51 -12.21 -8.52
CA CYS A 60 -2.41 -13.34 -9.45
C CYS A 60 -3.17 -13.07 -10.73
N THR A 61 -2.43 -12.95 -11.83
CA THR A 61 -2.95 -12.62 -13.17
C THR A 61 -3.81 -13.73 -13.78
N SER A 62 -3.74 -14.96 -13.24
CA SER A 62 -4.51 -16.11 -13.68
C SER A 62 -5.97 -16.13 -13.19
N HIS A 63 -6.33 -15.25 -12.24
CA HIS A 63 -7.63 -15.26 -11.56
C HIS A 63 -8.35 -13.92 -11.65
N GLU A 64 -9.59 -13.86 -11.15
CA GLU A 64 -10.30 -12.61 -10.93
C GLU A 64 -9.45 -11.62 -10.11
N PRO A 65 -9.41 -10.33 -10.48
CA PRO A 65 -10.26 -9.65 -11.47
C PRO A 65 -9.75 -9.71 -12.92
N TYR A 66 -8.59 -10.33 -13.16
CA TYR A 66 -7.90 -10.28 -14.45
C TYR A 66 -8.43 -11.30 -15.46
N THR A 67 -8.93 -12.45 -14.98
CA THR A 67 -9.60 -13.48 -15.78
C THR A 67 -11.01 -13.77 -15.23
N TYR A 68 -11.71 -14.74 -15.81
CA TYR A 68 -12.99 -15.24 -15.28
C TYR A 68 -12.84 -16.38 -14.26
N ALA A 69 -11.60 -16.81 -13.97
CA ALA A 69 -11.35 -17.89 -13.02
C ALA A 69 -11.46 -17.36 -11.58
N LYS A 70 -12.36 -17.95 -10.79
CA LYS A 70 -12.61 -17.54 -9.40
C LYS A 70 -11.40 -17.84 -8.52
N GLN A 71 -10.99 -16.87 -7.72
CA GLN A 71 -9.94 -17.05 -6.74
C GLN A 71 -10.47 -17.74 -5.48
N THR A 72 -9.76 -18.75 -4.98
CA THR A 72 -10.04 -19.35 -3.67
C THR A 72 -9.09 -18.75 -2.63
N ILE A 73 -9.65 -18.08 -1.64
CA ILE A 73 -8.90 -17.46 -0.52
C ILE A 73 -9.31 -18.18 0.77
N GLY A 74 -8.33 -18.59 1.56
CA GLY A 74 -8.57 -19.18 2.87
C GLY A 74 -9.28 -18.20 3.80
N LYS A 75 -10.24 -18.69 4.58
CA LYS A 75 -10.85 -17.87 5.64
C LYS A 75 -9.85 -17.74 6.78
N GLN A 76 -9.47 -16.51 7.10
CA GLN A 76 -8.63 -16.22 8.24
C GLN A 76 -9.25 -15.12 9.11
N GLN A 77 -9.18 -15.33 10.41
CA GLN A 77 -9.51 -14.33 11.39
C GLN A 77 -8.30 -13.43 11.64
N ILE A 78 -8.54 -12.12 11.63
CA ILE A 78 -7.51 -11.09 11.71
C ILE A 78 -7.67 -10.33 13.03
N ASP A 79 -6.63 -10.27 13.84
CA ASP A 79 -6.66 -9.53 15.11
C ASP A 79 -6.17 -8.10 14.96
N ILE A 80 -6.92 -7.16 15.53
CA ILE A 80 -6.59 -5.74 15.65
C ILE A 80 -6.93 -5.26 17.08
N ASN A 81 -6.50 -4.05 17.46
CA ASN A 81 -6.78 -3.44 18.75
C ASN A 81 -6.31 -4.31 19.91
N ILE A 82 -5.05 -4.76 19.86
CA ILE A 82 -4.47 -5.64 20.87
C ILE A 82 -4.24 -4.84 22.16
N LEU A 83 -4.85 -5.30 23.24
CA LEU A 83 -4.77 -4.74 24.59
C LEU A 83 -4.13 -5.76 25.52
N LYS A 84 -3.11 -5.33 26.27
CA LYS A 84 -2.55 -6.10 27.38
C LYS A 84 -3.06 -5.52 28.68
N THR A 85 -3.77 -6.34 29.45
CA THR A 85 -4.33 -5.96 30.76
C THR A 85 -3.87 -6.96 31.82
N GLU A 86 -4.06 -6.62 33.11
CA GLU A 86 -3.79 -7.56 34.21
C GLU A 86 -4.60 -8.86 34.11
N LYS A 87 -5.77 -8.81 33.47
CA LYS A 87 -6.67 -9.96 33.27
C LYS A 87 -6.31 -10.81 32.05
N GLY A 88 -5.25 -10.46 31.32
CA GLY A 88 -4.82 -11.12 30.09
C GLY A 88 -4.85 -10.22 28.86
N ILE A 89 -4.69 -10.85 27.70
CA ILE A 89 -4.61 -10.19 26.40
C ILE A 89 -5.97 -10.26 25.71
N PHE A 90 -6.40 -9.14 25.13
CA PHE A 90 -7.66 -8.99 24.41
C PHE A 90 -7.42 -8.40 23.02
N SER A 91 -8.19 -8.83 22.02
CA SER A 91 -8.15 -8.32 20.64
C SER A 91 -9.56 -8.20 20.05
N THR A 92 -9.72 -7.28 19.09
CA THR A 92 -10.87 -7.28 18.18
C THR A 92 -10.60 -8.25 17.03
N LYS A 93 -11.50 -9.21 16.85
CA LYS A 93 -11.42 -10.26 15.84
C LYS A 93 -12.19 -9.85 14.59
N LEU A 94 -11.49 -9.65 13.48
CA LEU A 94 -12.06 -9.25 12.20
C LEU A 94 -12.12 -10.44 11.22
N LEU A 95 -13.11 -10.41 10.36
CA LEU A 95 -13.30 -11.34 9.24
C LEU A 95 -13.38 -10.56 7.93
N MET A 96 -12.80 -11.15 6.88
CA MET A 96 -12.83 -10.61 5.53
C MET A 96 -14.03 -11.18 4.75
N PRO A 97 -15.01 -10.35 4.34
CA PRO A 97 -16.16 -10.77 3.53
C PRO A 97 -15.74 -10.92 2.06
N ILE A 98 -15.13 -12.06 1.71
CA ILE A 98 -14.50 -12.30 0.40
C ILE A 98 -15.44 -11.92 -0.77
N ASP A 99 -16.68 -12.42 -0.78
CA ASP A 99 -17.61 -12.20 -1.89
C ASP A 99 -17.98 -10.73 -2.11
N GLN A 100 -18.12 -9.95 -1.02
CA GLN A 100 -18.47 -8.54 -1.11
C GLN A 100 -17.29 -7.72 -1.63
N ASN A 101 -16.10 -7.98 -1.09
CA ASN A 101 -14.90 -7.26 -1.50
C ASN A 101 -14.44 -7.64 -2.91
N MET A 102 -14.64 -8.90 -3.34
CA MET A 102 -14.38 -9.28 -4.73
C MET A 102 -15.28 -8.54 -5.72
N LYS A 103 -16.49 -8.11 -5.34
CA LYS A 103 -17.29 -7.21 -6.20
C LYS A 103 -16.63 -5.84 -6.36
N ILE A 104 -16.03 -5.29 -5.30
CA ILE A 104 -15.28 -4.02 -5.34
C ILE A 104 -14.04 -4.19 -6.22
N VAL A 105 -13.26 -5.26 -6.01
CA VAL A 105 -12.08 -5.60 -6.81
C VAL A 105 -12.42 -5.76 -8.30
N ASN A 106 -13.48 -6.53 -8.61
CA ASN A 106 -13.95 -6.74 -9.98
C ASN A 106 -14.48 -5.45 -10.62
N LYS A 107 -15.15 -4.57 -9.85
CA LYS A 107 -15.62 -3.26 -10.35
C LYS A 107 -14.45 -2.35 -10.71
N THR A 108 -13.40 -2.33 -9.89
CA THR A 108 -12.26 -1.41 -10.06
C THR A 108 -11.27 -1.89 -11.11
N LEU A 109 -10.98 -3.19 -11.18
CA LEU A 109 -9.93 -3.75 -12.04
C LEU A 109 -10.45 -4.63 -13.19
N GLY A 110 -11.72 -5.02 -13.16
CA GLY A 110 -12.32 -5.87 -14.19
C GLY A 110 -12.40 -5.21 -15.57
N PHE A 111 -12.19 -3.89 -15.68
CA PHE A 111 -12.06 -3.22 -16.97
C PHE A 111 -10.86 -3.74 -17.76
N LEU A 112 -9.76 -4.13 -17.09
CA LEU A 112 -8.58 -4.70 -17.75
C LEU A 112 -8.92 -6.04 -18.39
N ARG A 113 -9.67 -6.89 -17.69
CA ARG A 113 -10.21 -8.14 -18.23
C ARG A 113 -11.10 -7.88 -19.45
N LYS A 114 -11.95 -6.85 -19.41
CA LYS A 114 -12.79 -6.45 -20.54
C LYS A 114 -11.94 -5.96 -21.73
N MET A 115 -10.82 -5.29 -21.49
CA MET A 115 -9.89 -4.89 -22.55
C MET A 115 -9.22 -6.10 -23.22
N ILE A 116 -9.01 -7.20 -22.50
CA ILE A 116 -8.41 -8.42 -23.04
C ILE A 116 -9.45 -9.30 -23.74
N TYR A 117 -10.56 -9.66 -23.07
CA TYR A 117 -11.50 -10.69 -23.54
C TYR A 117 -12.84 -10.14 -24.09
N GLY A 118 -13.03 -8.82 -24.09
CA GLY A 118 -14.27 -8.19 -24.56
C GLY A 118 -14.42 -8.22 -26.08
N LYS A 119 -15.66 -8.14 -26.58
CA LYS A 119 -15.99 -8.24 -28.02
C LYS A 119 -15.22 -7.28 -28.92
N ASP A 120 -15.04 -6.03 -28.46
CA ASP A 120 -14.38 -4.94 -29.21
C ASP A 120 -12.88 -4.83 -28.90
N THR A 121 -12.24 -5.93 -28.50
CA THR A 121 -10.80 -5.97 -28.23
C THR A 121 -9.96 -6.03 -29.52
N ASN A 122 -8.70 -5.62 -29.43
CA ASN A 122 -7.70 -5.72 -30.48
C ASN A 122 -6.32 -6.02 -29.86
N VAL A 123 -5.33 -6.34 -30.72
CA VAL A 123 -3.99 -6.74 -30.28
C VAL A 123 -3.28 -5.68 -29.41
N PHE A 124 -3.54 -4.39 -29.67
CA PHE A 124 -2.97 -3.31 -28.85
C PHE A 124 -3.61 -3.25 -27.46
N LYS A 125 -4.95 -3.41 -27.37
CA LYS A 125 -5.66 -3.51 -26.09
C LYS A 125 -5.17 -4.71 -25.29
N LEU A 126 -4.98 -5.87 -25.94
CA LEU A 126 -4.38 -7.06 -25.33
C LEU A 126 -2.99 -6.75 -24.76
N TYR A 127 -2.11 -6.18 -25.57
CA TYR A 127 -0.72 -5.86 -25.19
C TYR A 127 -0.66 -4.92 -23.98
N PHE A 128 -1.30 -3.75 -24.06
CA PHE A 128 -1.25 -2.76 -22.98
C PHE A 128 -1.98 -3.23 -21.72
N ALA A 129 -3.15 -3.88 -21.85
CA ALA A 129 -3.87 -4.37 -20.69
C ALA A 129 -3.09 -5.47 -19.97
N THR A 130 -2.45 -6.39 -20.69
CA THR A 130 -1.61 -7.44 -20.09
C THR A 130 -0.44 -6.86 -19.31
N ILE A 131 0.27 -5.87 -19.86
CA ILE A 131 1.36 -5.18 -19.15
C ILE A 131 0.84 -4.52 -17.86
N ILE A 132 -0.27 -3.76 -17.95
CA ILE A 132 -0.85 -3.08 -16.78
C ILE A 132 -1.30 -4.09 -15.73
N GLN A 133 -1.93 -5.21 -16.12
CA GLN A 133 -2.33 -6.28 -15.20
C GLN A 133 -1.12 -6.88 -14.47
N GLN A 134 -0.06 -7.23 -15.20
CA GLN A 134 1.16 -7.81 -14.61
C GLN A 134 1.84 -6.83 -13.66
N VAL A 135 1.93 -5.55 -14.03
CA VAL A 135 2.56 -4.51 -13.20
C VAL A 135 1.74 -4.24 -11.95
N LEU A 136 0.41 -4.17 -12.05
CA LEU A 136 -0.47 -4.05 -10.88
C LEU A 136 -0.37 -5.26 -9.96
N ALA A 137 -0.45 -6.48 -10.51
CA ALA A 137 -0.36 -7.71 -9.73
C ALA A 137 0.97 -7.83 -9.00
N PHE A 138 2.08 -7.46 -9.66
CA PHE A 138 3.40 -7.42 -9.07
C PHE A 138 3.50 -6.38 -7.94
N ASN A 139 2.99 -5.17 -8.15
CA ASN A 139 2.99 -4.12 -7.13
C ASN A 139 2.11 -4.47 -5.92
N PHE A 140 0.93 -5.06 -6.16
CA PHE A 140 0.11 -5.63 -5.08
C PHE A 140 0.87 -6.72 -4.33
N SER A 141 1.60 -7.60 -5.02
CA SER A 141 2.39 -8.66 -4.39
C SER A 141 3.47 -8.11 -3.46
N ILE A 142 4.20 -7.07 -3.91
CA ILE A 142 5.19 -6.40 -3.07
C ILE A 142 4.53 -5.77 -1.85
N ASN A 143 3.46 -5.00 -2.03
CA ASN A 143 2.74 -4.37 -0.92
C ASN A 143 2.24 -5.41 0.09
N ASN A 144 1.66 -6.50 -0.40
CA ASN A 144 1.17 -7.60 0.42
C ASN A 144 2.31 -8.20 1.26
N THR A 145 3.48 -8.42 0.65
CA THR A 145 4.69 -8.93 1.32
C THR A 145 5.20 -7.96 2.39
N VAL A 146 5.32 -6.68 2.06
CA VAL A 146 5.77 -5.63 3.00
C VAL A 146 4.83 -5.55 4.20
N PHE A 147 3.52 -5.48 3.96
CA PHE A 147 2.54 -5.36 5.02
C PHE A 147 2.45 -6.60 5.91
N ASN A 148 2.59 -7.80 5.35
CA ASN A 148 2.67 -9.02 6.15
C ASN A 148 3.93 -9.03 7.02
N PHE A 149 5.08 -8.68 6.44
CA PHE A 149 6.32 -8.56 7.20
C PHE A 149 6.17 -7.57 8.37
N MET A 150 5.51 -6.43 8.15
CA MET A 150 5.22 -5.46 9.20
C MET A 150 4.25 -6.01 10.26
N ASN A 151 3.22 -6.75 9.86
CA ASN A 151 2.27 -7.37 10.80
C ASN A 151 2.92 -8.44 11.68
N GLU A 152 3.87 -9.21 11.13
CA GLU A 152 4.59 -10.27 11.84
C GLU A 152 5.71 -9.70 12.72
N SER A 153 6.42 -8.67 12.25
CA SER A 153 7.61 -8.14 12.91
C SER A 153 7.31 -7.03 13.91
N LEU A 154 6.24 -6.25 13.72
CA LEU A 154 5.95 -5.07 14.52
C LEU A 154 4.70 -5.28 15.39
N THR A 155 4.77 -4.80 16.63
CA THR A 155 3.56 -4.63 17.43
C THR A 155 2.64 -3.59 16.78
N GLU A 156 1.34 -3.63 17.06
CA GLU A 156 0.37 -2.67 16.51
C GLU A 156 0.78 -1.20 16.76
N THR A 157 1.28 -0.89 17.97
CA THR A 157 1.78 0.45 18.30
C THR A 157 2.99 0.83 17.44
N MET A 158 3.97 -0.07 17.30
CA MET A 158 5.14 0.18 16.46
C MET A 158 4.74 0.35 15.00
N ASN A 159 3.78 -0.43 14.53
CA ASN A 159 3.24 -0.29 13.19
C ASN A 159 2.62 1.10 13.00
N ILE A 160 1.77 1.59 13.92
CA ILE A 160 1.17 2.93 13.84
C ILE A 160 2.25 4.03 13.83
N LEU A 161 3.26 3.96 14.70
CA LEU A 161 4.24 5.04 14.83
C LEU A 161 5.30 5.03 13.72
N LEU A 162 5.75 3.84 13.29
CA LEU A 162 6.86 3.71 12.35
C LEU A 162 6.41 3.55 10.90
N SER A 163 5.20 3.03 10.64
CA SER A 163 4.74 2.80 9.27
C SER A 163 4.74 4.05 8.39
N PRO A 164 4.36 5.26 8.83
CA PRO A 164 4.41 6.41 7.95
C PRO A 164 5.82 6.72 7.46
N MET A 165 6.83 6.56 8.32
CA MET A 165 8.23 6.75 7.96
C MET A 165 8.73 5.61 7.07
N ILE A 166 8.51 4.36 7.47
CA ILE A 166 8.95 3.16 6.73
C ILE A 166 8.34 3.17 5.32
N MET A 167 7.05 3.46 5.21
CA MET A 167 6.33 3.40 3.93
C MET A 167 6.78 4.48 2.96
N ILE A 168 7.24 5.64 3.40
CA ILE A 168 7.83 6.64 2.47
C ILE A 168 9.04 6.02 1.77
N PHE A 169 9.98 5.45 2.51
CA PHE A 169 11.19 4.84 1.94
C PHE A 169 10.87 3.61 1.10
N VAL A 170 10.01 2.72 1.61
CA VAL A 170 9.62 1.51 0.89
C VAL A 170 8.95 1.87 -0.42
N GLN A 171 8.00 2.82 -0.45
CA GLN A 171 7.27 3.16 -1.66
C GLN A 171 8.14 3.86 -2.70
N SER A 172 9.17 4.63 -2.30
CA SER A 172 10.17 5.15 -3.23
C SER A 172 10.94 4.01 -3.92
N ILE A 173 11.37 3.00 -3.17
CA ILE A 173 12.07 1.83 -3.72
C ILE A 173 11.13 1.01 -4.61
N VAL A 174 9.89 0.76 -4.15
CA VAL A 174 8.87 0.04 -4.93
C VAL A 174 8.58 0.76 -6.24
N GLY A 175 8.44 2.09 -6.24
CA GLY A 175 8.22 2.86 -7.46
C GLY A 175 9.34 2.64 -8.50
N PHE A 176 10.60 2.62 -8.05
CA PHE A 176 11.74 2.32 -8.92
C PHE A 176 11.73 0.88 -9.45
N ILE A 177 11.50 -0.10 -8.59
CA ILE A 177 11.41 -1.52 -8.98
C ILE A 177 10.26 -1.74 -9.97
N VAL A 178 9.12 -1.12 -9.74
CA VAL A 178 7.93 -1.19 -10.60
C VAL A 178 8.20 -0.55 -11.96
N ALA A 179 8.98 0.53 -12.03
CA ALA A 179 9.39 1.14 -13.28
C ALA A 179 10.30 0.21 -14.11
N ILE A 180 11.28 -0.43 -13.47
CA ILE A 180 12.12 -1.45 -14.13
C ILE A 180 11.26 -2.62 -14.61
N TYR A 181 10.39 -3.15 -13.75
CA TYR A 181 9.51 -4.27 -14.10
C TYR A 181 8.58 -3.91 -15.27
N PHE A 182 8.05 -2.69 -15.30
CA PHE A 182 7.27 -2.19 -16.43
C PHE A 182 8.06 -2.22 -17.73
N ILE A 183 9.32 -1.74 -17.74
CA ILE A 183 10.19 -1.77 -18.93
C ILE A 183 10.45 -3.21 -19.38
N ILE A 184 10.70 -4.13 -18.45
CA ILE A 184 10.90 -5.56 -18.78
C ILE A 184 9.62 -6.13 -19.42
N MET A 185 8.45 -5.89 -18.81
CA MET A 185 7.18 -6.36 -19.33
C MET A 185 6.79 -5.72 -20.67
N TRP A 186 7.22 -4.49 -20.91
CA TRP A 186 7.05 -3.80 -22.19
C TRP A 186 7.65 -4.63 -23.33
N PHE A 187 8.93 -5.01 -23.22
CA PHE A 187 9.56 -5.82 -24.25
C PHE A 187 9.13 -7.29 -24.23
N TYR A 188 8.92 -7.85 -23.03
CA TYR A 188 8.55 -9.26 -22.86
C TYR A 188 7.24 -9.59 -23.59
N ASN A 189 6.26 -8.70 -23.56
CA ASN A 189 4.93 -8.96 -24.11
C ASN A 189 4.78 -8.58 -25.60
N ILE A 190 5.83 -8.17 -26.31
CA ILE A 190 5.74 -7.74 -27.73
C ILE A 190 5.12 -8.84 -28.61
N TYR A 191 5.37 -10.12 -28.30
CA TYR A 191 4.80 -11.24 -29.03
C TYR A 191 3.26 -11.20 -29.10
N LEU A 192 2.59 -10.58 -28.12
CA LEU A 192 1.13 -10.45 -28.10
C LEU A 192 0.58 -9.59 -29.25
N LEU A 193 1.41 -8.74 -29.87
CA LEU A 193 0.99 -7.97 -31.04
C LEU A 193 0.77 -8.83 -32.28
N PHE A 194 1.27 -10.06 -32.26
CA PHE A 194 1.09 -11.06 -33.32
C PHE A 194 -0.06 -12.02 -33.03
N SER A 195 -0.69 -11.94 -31.85
CA SER A 195 -1.78 -12.82 -31.46
C SER A 195 -2.99 -12.68 -32.39
N THR A 196 -3.62 -13.81 -32.69
CA THR A 196 -4.82 -13.86 -33.53
C THR A 196 -6.07 -13.94 -32.66
N LYS A 197 -7.09 -13.17 -33.06
CA LYS A 197 -8.39 -13.13 -32.39
C LYS A 197 -9.21 -14.37 -32.77
N GLU A 198 -9.66 -15.12 -31.78
CA GLU A 198 -10.65 -16.19 -31.92
C GLU A 198 -11.88 -15.86 -31.06
N GLU A 199 -13.07 -16.28 -31.48
CA GLU A 199 -14.30 -16.07 -30.70
C GLU A 199 -14.79 -17.40 -30.15
N ASP A 200 -14.98 -17.46 -28.83
CA ASP A 200 -15.63 -18.59 -28.16
C ASP A 200 -17.14 -18.59 -28.47
N SER A 201 -17.76 -19.76 -28.33
CA SER A 201 -19.20 -20.03 -28.38
C SER A 201 -20.10 -19.03 -27.63
N LYS A 202 -19.57 -18.35 -26.60
CA LYS A 202 -20.26 -17.33 -25.79
C LYS A 202 -20.05 -15.90 -26.29
N GLY A 203 -19.38 -15.72 -27.43
CA GLY A 203 -19.00 -14.42 -28.00
C GLY A 203 -17.93 -13.68 -27.18
N LEU A 204 -17.11 -14.43 -26.41
CA LEU A 204 -15.94 -13.89 -25.73
C LEU A 204 -14.72 -14.05 -26.63
N THR A 205 -13.82 -13.07 -26.62
CA THR A 205 -12.58 -13.15 -27.39
C THR A 205 -11.56 -13.99 -26.66
N MET A 206 -11.03 -15.01 -27.34
CA MET A 206 -9.87 -15.78 -26.96
C MET A 206 -8.70 -15.40 -27.86
N TRP A 207 -7.49 -15.42 -27.32
CA TRP A 207 -6.29 -15.06 -28.05
C TRP A 207 -5.43 -16.30 -28.24
N LYS A 208 -5.04 -16.54 -29.49
CA LYS A 208 -4.05 -17.55 -29.84
C LYS A 208 -2.73 -16.85 -30.12
N ASP A 209 -1.65 -17.40 -29.60
CA ASP A 209 -0.30 -16.86 -29.81
C ASP A 209 0.06 -16.92 -31.30
N GLY A 210 0.60 -15.82 -31.81
CA GLY A 210 1.08 -15.71 -33.18
C GLY A 210 2.58 -15.93 -33.30
N GLU A 211 3.03 -16.27 -34.50
CA GLU A 211 4.44 -16.43 -34.81
C GLU A 211 5.14 -15.08 -35.03
N MET A 212 5.81 -14.57 -34.00
CA MET A 212 6.62 -13.34 -34.09
C MET A 212 7.84 -13.50 -35.02
N TRP A 213 8.48 -14.67 -35.04
CA TRP A 213 9.73 -14.90 -35.80
C TRP A 213 9.52 -15.73 -37.06
N GLY A 214 8.31 -15.73 -37.61
CA GLY A 214 7.98 -16.41 -38.87
C GLY A 214 8.64 -15.74 -40.08
N VAL A 215 8.79 -16.52 -41.17
CA VAL A 215 9.46 -16.09 -42.41
C VAL A 215 8.82 -14.85 -43.04
N LEU A 216 7.51 -14.65 -42.83
CA LEU A 216 6.75 -13.50 -43.33
C LEU A 216 6.44 -12.45 -42.25
N THR A 217 6.81 -12.67 -40.99
CA THR A 217 6.46 -11.78 -39.87
C THR A 217 7.67 -11.12 -39.23
N TRP A 218 8.88 -11.63 -39.45
CA TRP A 218 10.12 -11.11 -38.82
C TRP A 218 10.38 -9.62 -39.09
N TYR A 219 10.05 -9.11 -40.28
CA TYR A 219 10.26 -7.69 -40.60
C TYR A 219 9.28 -6.78 -39.85
N TRP A 220 8.03 -7.23 -39.64
CA TRP A 220 7.07 -6.55 -38.77
C TRP A 220 7.51 -6.58 -37.31
N SER A 221 8.14 -7.68 -36.85
CA SER A 221 8.70 -7.78 -35.51
C SER A 221 9.79 -6.77 -35.25
N ILE A 222 10.74 -6.62 -36.18
CA ILE A 222 11.77 -5.58 -36.09
C ILE A 222 11.14 -4.19 -36.07
N PHE A 223 10.16 -3.93 -36.94
CA PHE A 223 9.44 -2.66 -36.96
C PHE A 223 8.77 -2.35 -35.61
N TYR A 224 8.02 -3.29 -35.02
CA TYR A 224 7.37 -3.10 -33.72
C TYR A 224 8.38 -2.89 -32.60
N ILE A 225 9.48 -3.64 -32.58
CA ILE A 225 10.55 -3.46 -31.59
C ILE A 225 11.11 -2.03 -31.66
N ILE A 226 11.44 -1.54 -32.86
CA ILE A 226 11.97 -0.19 -33.05
C ILE A 226 10.92 0.87 -32.65
N ALA A 227 9.69 0.74 -33.15
CA ALA A 227 8.62 1.69 -32.88
C ALA A 227 8.29 1.78 -31.37
N LEU A 228 8.19 0.63 -30.69
CA LEU A 228 7.94 0.59 -29.25
C LEU A 228 9.15 1.05 -28.43
N SER A 229 10.37 0.89 -28.93
CA SER A 229 11.58 1.43 -28.28
C SER A 229 11.60 2.96 -28.35
N ILE A 230 11.27 3.53 -29.51
CA ILE A 230 11.13 4.99 -29.67
C ILE A 230 10.02 5.52 -28.77
N LEU A 231 8.86 4.85 -28.73
CA LEU A 231 7.76 5.22 -27.85
C LEU A 231 8.17 5.19 -26.37
N LEU A 232 8.86 4.13 -25.94
CA LEU A 232 9.36 4.02 -24.58
C LEU A 232 10.38 5.12 -24.26
N PHE A 233 11.28 5.44 -25.19
CA PHE A 233 12.24 6.53 -25.03
C PHE A 233 11.53 7.88 -24.84
N ILE A 234 10.47 8.15 -25.63
CA ILE A 234 9.64 9.36 -25.44
C ILE A 234 9.00 9.36 -24.04
N PHE A 235 8.46 8.23 -23.58
CA PHE A 235 7.86 8.11 -22.25
C PHE A 235 8.86 8.36 -21.11
N ILE A 236 10.11 7.91 -21.28
CA ILE A 236 11.18 8.14 -20.32
C ILE A 236 11.64 9.60 -20.36
N ALA A 237 11.93 10.12 -21.56
CA ALA A 237 12.45 11.49 -21.76
C ALA A 237 11.46 12.57 -21.27
N THR A 238 10.16 12.32 -21.40
CA THR A 238 9.10 13.23 -20.91
C THR A 238 8.75 13.01 -19.43
N GLY A 239 9.32 11.99 -18.77
CA GLY A 239 8.99 11.63 -17.39
C GLY A 239 7.61 10.97 -17.22
N LEU A 240 6.88 10.69 -18.30
CA LEU A 240 5.57 10.03 -18.26
C LEU A 240 5.64 8.64 -17.62
N LEU A 241 6.74 7.90 -17.83
CA LEU A 241 6.93 6.60 -17.18
C LEU A 241 7.00 6.73 -15.65
N SER A 242 7.70 7.75 -15.14
CA SER A 242 7.81 8.01 -13.71
C SER A 242 6.45 8.39 -13.10
N ILE A 243 5.66 9.21 -13.81
CA ILE A 243 4.31 9.57 -13.38
C ILE A 243 3.40 8.34 -13.35
N LEU A 244 3.43 7.52 -14.41
CA LEU A 244 2.59 6.31 -14.50
C LEU A 244 2.91 5.33 -13.37
N THR A 245 4.20 5.04 -13.15
CA THR A 245 4.64 4.09 -12.11
C THR A 245 4.36 4.62 -10.71
N PHE A 246 4.47 5.93 -10.49
CA PHE A 246 4.05 6.58 -9.25
C PHE A 246 2.55 6.43 -9.01
N VAL A 247 1.70 6.70 -10.02
CA VAL A 247 0.24 6.55 -9.91
C VAL A 247 -0.15 5.10 -9.63
N ILE A 248 0.45 4.13 -10.32
CA ILE A 248 0.23 2.70 -10.07
C ILE A 248 0.60 2.34 -8.63
N THR A 249 1.73 2.84 -8.14
CA THR A 249 2.21 2.55 -6.78
C THR A 249 1.30 3.16 -5.71
N LEU A 250 0.90 4.41 -5.87
CA LEU A 250 -0.08 5.04 -4.98
C LEU A 250 -1.43 4.32 -5.02
N PHE A 251 -1.89 3.92 -6.20
CA PHE A 251 -3.13 3.16 -6.35
C PHE A 251 -3.04 1.85 -5.58
N CYS A 252 -1.98 1.05 -5.76
CA CYS A 252 -1.82 -0.22 -5.06
C CYS A 252 -1.69 -0.07 -3.54
N LEU A 253 -1.08 1.03 -3.07
CA LEU A 253 -0.94 1.34 -1.65
C LEU A 253 -2.27 1.69 -0.98
N PHE A 254 -3.11 2.48 -1.65
CA PHE A 254 -4.35 3.01 -1.07
C PHE A 254 -5.61 2.24 -1.45
N PHE A 255 -5.58 1.44 -2.52
CA PHE A 255 -6.70 0.58 -2.92
C PHE A 255 -7.25 -0.30 -1.77
N PRO A 256 -6.41 -0.91 -0.91
CA PRO A 256 -6.89 -1.70 0.22
C PRO A 256 -7.84 -0.92 1.14
N LEU A 257 -7.67 0.40 1.29
CA LEU A 257 -8.55 1.23 2.14
C LEU A 257 -10.02 1.22 1.70
N SER A 258 -10.30 0.85 0.45
CA SER A 258 -11.66 0.74 -0.08
C SER A 258 -12.37 -0.56 0.29
N LEU A 259 -11.65 -1.57 0.80
CA LEU A 259 -12.22 -2.87 1.16
C LEU A 259 -12.76 -2.84 2.59
N HIS A 260 -13.72 -3.72 2.87
CA HIS A 260 -14.43 -3.78 4.14
C HIS A 260 -14.00 -4.97 4.99
N LEU A 261 -13.97 -4.79 6.31
CA LEU A 261 -13.83 -5.86 7.29
C LEU A 261 -15.14 -5.97 8.09
N TYR A 262 -15.34 -7.09 8.77
CA TYR A 262 -16.46 -7.29 9.70
C TYR A 262 -15.94 -7.75 11.06
N ASN A 263 -16.52 -7.24 12.13
CA ASN A 263 -16.21 -7.74 13.46
C ASN A 263 -16.94 -9.06 13.70
N ASN A 264 -16.20 -10.10 14.07
CA ASN A 264 -16.73 -11.44 14.31
C ASN A 264 -17.71 -11.48 15.50
N SER A 265 -17.58 -10.57 16.46
CA SER A 265 -18.35 -10.62 17.71
C SER A 265 -19.77 -10.06 17.57
N ASN A 266 -19.97 -9.08 16.69
CA ASN A 266 -21.26 -8.38 16.52
C ASN A 266 -21.73 -8.29 15.07
N ALA A 267 -20.99 -8.87 14.11
CA ALA A 267 -21.27 -8.84 12.67
C ALA A 267 -21.43 -7.42 12.07
N GLU A 268 -20.93 -6.39 12.76
CA GLU A 268 -20.93 -5.02 12.26
C GLU A 268 -19.74 -4.80 11.31
N GLN A 269 -19.96 -3.95 10.30
CA GLN A 269 -18.91 -3.54 9.38
C GLN A 269 -17.84 -2.74 10.14
N TYR A 270 -16.58 -3.10 9.93
CA TYR A 270 -15.41 -2.45 10.48
C TYR A 270 -14.67 -1.72 9.38
N THR A 271 -14.61 -0.39 9.49
CA THR A 271 -14.07 0.49 8.45
C THR A 271 -12.75 1.14 8.86
N LEU A 272 -12.15 1.88 7.94
CA LEU A 272 -11.00 2.72 8.22
C LEU A 272 -11.27 3.76 9.33
N SER A 273 -12.47 4.36 9.32
CA SER A 273 -12.89 5.33 10.34
C SER A 273 -12.92 4.69 11.73
N ASP A 274 -13.41 3.45 11.81
CA ASP A 274 -13.40 2.68 13.04
C ASP A 274 -11.97 2.40 13.51
N THR A 275 -11.06 2.08 12.59
CA THR A 275 -9.64 1.89 12.91
C THR A 275 -9.03 3.14 13.53
N ILE A 276 -9.21 4.31 12.91
CA ILE A 276 -8.71 5.58 13.44
C ILE A 276 -9.30 5.82 14.84
N LYS A 277 -10.63 5.72 14.98
CA LYS A 277 -11.35 5.89 16.25
C LYS A 277 -10.82 4.96 17.35
N TYR A 278 -10.62 3.68 17.02
CA TYR A 278 -10.16 2.68 17.98
C TYR A 278 -8.68 2.82 18.30
N VAL A 279 -7.83 3.25 17.36
CA VAL A 279 -6.44 3.60 17.64
C VAL A 279 -6.38 4.75 18.66
N PHE A 280 -7.12 5.84 18.44
CA PHE A 280 -7.16 6.96 19.39
C PHE A 280 -7.72 6.52 20.76
N LYS A 281 -8.71 5.63 20.79
CA LYS A 281 -9.29 5.13 22.04
C LYS A 281 -8.35 4.18 22.79
N PHE A 282 -7.86 3.14 22.12
CA PHE A 282 -7.12 2.05 22.75
C PHE A 282 -5.64 2.37 22.98
N LYS A 283 -5.06 3.27 22.19
CA LYS A 283 -3.67 3.73 22.33
C LYS A 283 -3.58 5.13 22.95
N MET A 284 -4.66 5.62 23.56
CA MET A 284 -4.71 6.94 24.20
C MET A 284 -3.57 7.15 25.20
N ASN A 285 -3.24 6.14 26.02
CA ASN A 285 -2.14 6.20 26.97
C ASN A 285 -0.79 6.50 26.28
N ILE A 286 -0.53 5.88 25.13
CA ILE A 286 0.71 6.08 24.35
C ILE A 286 0.72 7.48 23.73
N ILE A 287 -0.42 7.92 23.18
CA ILE A 287 -0.59 9.27 22.67
C ILE A 287 -0.28 10.30 23.77
N MET A 288 -0.81 10.09 24.97
CA MET A 288 -0.57 10.99 26.11
C MET A 288 0.89 11.02 26.54
N TYR A 289 1.61 9.88 26.54
CA TYR A 289 3.06 9.89 26.80
C TYR A 289 3.83 10.72 25.78
N LEU A 290 3.47 10.61 24.50
CA LEU A 290 4.10 11.40 23.44
C LEU A 290 3.76 12.89 23.55
N ILE A 291 2.52 13.23 23.90
CA ILE A 291 2.12 14.63 24.16
C ILE A 291 2.91 15.20 25.34
N SER A 292 3.03 14.47 26.46
CA SER A 292 3.83 14.89 27.61
C SER A 292 5.29 15.14 27.22
N PHE A 293 5.88 14.24 26.42
CA PHE A 293 7.24 14.41 25.91
C PHE A 293 7.37 15.66 25.03
N ILE A 294 6.45 15.89 24.09
CA ILE A 294 6.41 17.08 23.23
C ILE A 294 6.31 18.36 24.08
N VAL A 295 5.45 18.39 25.10
CA VAL A 295 5.29 19.54 25.99
C VAL A 295 6.62 19.84 26.70
N ILE A 296 7.26 18.85 27.30
CA ILE A 296 8.55 19.03 27.99
C ILE A 296 9.63 19.56 27.05
N MET A 297 9.76 18.96 25.86
CA MET A 297 10.74 19.38 24.85
C MET A 297 10.47 20.81 24.36
N THR A 298 9.20 21.15 24.09
CA THR A 298 8.81 22.48 23.61
C THR A 298 8.98 23.55 24.70
N THR A 299 8.74 23.20 25.96
CA THR A 299 9.00 24.09 27.10
C THR A 299 10.49 24.35 27.26
N ASN A 300 11.33 23.32 27.15
CA ASN A 300 12.78 23.47 27.22
C ASN A 300 13.32 24.39 26.12
N SER A 301 12.87 24.21 24.89
CA SER A 301 13.36 25.00 23.75
C SER A 301 12.96 26.47 23.79
N ASN A 302 11.84 26.82 24.43
CA ASN A 302 11.31 28.18 24.46
C ASN A 302 11.55 28.92 25.79
N PHE A 303 11.61 28.21 26.92
CA PHE A 303 11.69 28.81 28.26
C PHE A 303 12.88 28.29 29.11
N GLY A 304 13.66 27.35 28.59
CA GLY A 304 14.85 26.79 29.25
C GLY A 304 14.58 25.65 30.23
N GLY A 305 15.67 25.09 30.77
CA GLY A 305 15.65 23.84 31.53
C GLY A 305 14.84 23.88 32.83
N TYR A 306 14.80 25.03 33.51
CA TYR A 306 13.98 25.17 34.73
C TYR A 306 12.49 25.04 34.43
N ALA A 307 12.00 25.70 33.39
CA ALA A 307 10.61 25.59 32.96
C ALA A 307 10.28 24.15 32.50
N ALA A 308 11.22 23.47 31.83
CA ALA A 308 11.07 22.07 31.44
C ALA A 308 10.98 21.12 32.64
N PHE A 309 11.72 21.39 33.72
CA PHE A 309 11.61 20.63 34.95
C PHE A 309 10.25 20.82 35.63
N VAL A 310 9.72 22.05 35.63
CA VAL A 310 8.36 22.33 36.12
C VAL A 310 7.30 21.60 35.28
N SER A 311 7.44 21.59 33.95
CA SER A 311 6.51 20.86 33.07
C SER A 311 6.61 19.34 33.22
N LEU A 312 7.80 18.80 33.50
CA LEU A 312 8.00 17.40 33.87
C LEU A 312 7.21 17.04 35.13
N ILE A 313 7.33 17.83 36.21
CA ILE A 313 6.58 17.62 37.45
C ILE A 313 5.08 17.66 37.17
N ALA A 314 4.61 18.64 36.40
CA ALA A 314 3.20 18.73 36.02
C ALA A 314 2.72 17.49 35.24
N CYS A 315 3.53 16.96 34.31
CA CYS A 315 3.22 15.73 33.59
C CYS A 315 3.17 14.51 34.51
N VAL A 316 4.08 14.40 35.49
CA VAL A 316 4.07 13.31 36.49
C VAL A 316 2.81 13.39 37.36
N LEU A 317 2.42 14.58 37.80
CA LEU A 317 1.16 14.76 38.54
C LEU A 317 -0.04 14.36 37.68
N LEU A 318 -0.11 14.80 36.42
CA LEU A 318 -1.17 14.39 35.50
C LEU A 318 -1.18 12.87 35.28
N PHE A 319 -0.01 12.23 35.19
CA PHE A 319 0.10 10.78 35.05
C PHE A 319 -0.48 10.03 36.26
N LEU A 320 -0.20 10.49 37.48
CA LEU A 320 -0.69 9.85 38.71
C LEU A 320 -2.20 10.05 38.91
N PHE A 321 -2.72 11.23 38.60
CA PHE A 321 -4.11 11.61 38.92
C PHE A 321 -5.10 11.46 37.76
N SER A 322 -4.64 11.42 36.51
CA SER A 322 -5.52 11.34 35.34
C SER A 322 -5.77 9.90 34.89
N ARG A 323 -7.02 9.62 34.54
CA ARG A 323 -7.41 8.32 33.93
C ARG A 323 -6.92 8.15 32.50
N ILE A 324 -6.52 9.24 31.83
CA ILE A 324 -6.18 9.25 30.39
C ILE A 324 -4.85 8.51 30.12
N PHE A 325 -3.97 8.39 31.12
CA PHE A 325 -2.73 7.62 31.02
C PHE A 325 -2.90 6.12 31.30
N LYS A 326 -4.06 5.69 31.82
CA LYS A 326 -4.33 4.27 32.08
C LYS A 326 -4.70 3.57 30.79
N SER A 327 -4.28 2.30 30.66
CA SER A 327 -4.66 1.48 29.50
C SER A 327 -6.18 1.33 29.42
N SER A 328 -6.71 1.39 28.21
CA SER A 328 -8.15 1.20 27.97
C SER A 328 -8.60 -0.18 28.43
N THR A 329 -9.75 -0.24 29.09
CA THR A 329 -10.36 -1.50 29.48
C THR A 329 -10.94 -2.23 28.25
N PRO A 330 -10.94 -3.57 28.25
CA PRO A 330 -11.63 -4.35 27.23
C PRO A 330 -13.09 -3.92 27.14
N ASN A 331 -13.62 -3.86 25.93
CA ASN A 331 -15.01 -3.48 25.68
C ASN A 331 -15.75 -4.63 24.98
N LYS A 332 -17.02 -4.40 24.63
CA LYS A 332 -17.86 -5.43 23.98
C LYS A 332 -17.35 -5.94 22.63
N ILE A 333 -16.42 -5.23 21.97
CA ILE A 333 -15.85 -5.62 20.67
C ILE A 333 -14.51 -6.35 20.79
N THR A 334 -13.95 -6.44 22.00
CA THR A 334 -12.69 -7.15 22.26
C THR A 334 -12.96 -8.49 22.92
N THR A 335 -12.29 -9.54 22.46
CA THR A 335 -12.39 -10.90 22.98
C THR A 335 -11.02 -11.38 23.48
N PRO A 336 -10.95 -12.36 24.40
CA PRO A 336 -9.68 -12.88 24.89
C PRO A 336 -8.83 -13.55 23.80
N GLY A 337 -7.51 -13.39 23.93
CA GLY A 337 -6.48 -14.04 23.12
C GLY A 337 -5.92 -13.17 21.99
N ILE A 338 -4.93 -13.73 21.29
CA ILE A 338 -4.42 -13.26 19.99
C ILE A 338 -4.47 -14.49 19.08
N GLY A 339 -4.98 -14.33 17.86
CA GLY A 339 -4.91 -15.34 16.80
C GLY A 339 -3.58 -15.26 16.03
N THR A 340 -3.59 -15.77 14.80
CA THR A 340 -2.39 -15.90 13.99
C THR A 340 -2.06 -14.62 13.23
N PHE A 341 -0.78 -14.26 13.16
CA PHE A 341 -0.28 -13.17 12.31
C PHE A 341 -0.01 -13.60 10.87
N PHE A 342 -0.08 -14.91 10.59
CA PHE A 342 0.14 -15.47 9.26
C PHE A 342 -0.81 -14.86 8.23
N GLN A 343 -0.40 -14.92 6.97
CA GLN A 343 -1.27 -14.55 5.86
C GLN A 343 -2.19 -15.72 5.45
N ALA A 344 -3.39 -15.39 4.99
CA ALA A 344 -4.32 -16.38 4.46
C ALA A 344 -3.75 -17.06 3.20
N GLY A 345 -3.88 -18.38 3.12
CA GLY A 345 -3.52 -19.13 1.93
C GLY A 345 -4.31 -18.67 0.70
N LYS A 346 -3.61 -18.51 -0.42
CA LYS A 346 -4.18 -18.12 -1.72
C LYS A 346 -3.65 -19.06 -2.79
N ASN A 347 -4.55 -19.70 -3.52
CA ASN A 347 -4.16 -20.50 -4.68
C ASN A 347 -4.07 -19.60 -5.92
N CYS A 348 -2.92 -19.66 -6.62
CA CYS A 348 -2.68 -18.94 -7.86
C CYS A 348 -2.42 -19.86 -9.06
N ASP A 349 -2.55 -21.17 -8.85
CA ASP A 349 -2.40 -22.16 -9.91
C ASP A 349 -3.50 -21.95 -10.96
N PRO A 350 -3.14 -21.85 -12.25
CA PRO A 350 -4.13 -21.69 -13.30
C PRO A 350 -5.06 -22.92 -13.31
N ILE A 351 -6.36 -22.70 -13.06
CA ILE A 351 -7.39 -23.75 -13.02
C ILE A 351 -7.56 -24.43 -14.40
N ILE A 352 -7.06 -23.78 -15.46
CA ILE A 352 -6.98 -24.34 -16.81
C ILE A 352 -5.50 -24.45 -17.15
N LYS A 353 -5.01 -25.68 -17.36
CA LYS A 353 -3.80 -25.91 -18.14
C LYS A 353 -4.05 -25.36 -19.56
N ALA A 354 -3.87 -24.06 -19.76
CA ALA A 354 -3.47 -23.58 -21.08
C ALA A 354 -2.18 -24.35 -21.37
N SER A 355 -2.16 -25.07 -22.49
CA SER A 355 -1.05 -25.90 -22.93
C SER A 355 0.27 -25.22 -22.59
N GLN A 356 1.03 -25.89 -21.72
CA GLN A 356 2.33 -25.48 -21.26
C GLN A 356 3.26 -25.41 -22.48
N GLU A 357 3.31 -24.27 -23.15
CA GLU A 357 4.38 -23.98 -24.10
C GLU A 357 5.52 -23.31 -23.36
N SER A 358 6.72 -23.86 -23.60
CA SER A 358 7.98 -23.50 -22.98
C SER A 358 8.22 -21.98 -23.00
N SER A 359 8.73 -21.46 -21.88
CA SER A 359 9.06 -20.04 -21.75
C SER A 359 10.02 -19.60 -22.87
N MET A 360 9.98 -18.32 -23.25
CA MET A 360 10.89 -17.77 -24.27
C MET A 360 12.37 -18.08 -23.96
N PHE A 361 12.75 -18.15 -22.68
CA PHE A 361 14.10 -18.55 -22.26
C PHE A 361 14.42 -20.03 -22.47
N GLN A 362 13.43 -20.92 -22.35
CA GLN A 362 13.59 -22.32 -22.79
C GLN A 362 13.74 -22.40 -24.31
N LYS A 363 12.89 -21.70 -25.06
CA LYS A 363 12.97 -21.66 -26.54
C LYS A 363 14.31 -21.08 -27.03
N ILE A 364 14.83 -20.03 -26.39
CA ILE A 364 16.15 -19.45 -26.68
C ILE A 364 17.29 -20.39 -26.25
N GLY A 365 17.17 -21.04 -25.10
CA GLY A 365 18.14 -22.02 -24.63
C GLY A 365 18.24 -23.27 -25.52
N ASP A 366 17.14 -23.66 -26.14
CA ASP A 366 17.10 -24.80 -27.08
C ASP A 366 17.64 -24.42 -28.47
N ILE A 367 17.50 -23.16 -28.89
CA ILE A 367 18.14 -22.63 -30.11
C ILE A 367 19.66 -22.51 -29.94
N LEU A 368 20.15 -22.18 -28.73
CA LEU A 368 21.58 -22.07 -28.43
C LEU A 368 22.28 -23.41 -28.16
N LYS A 369 21.54 -24.53 -28.19
CA LYS A 369 22.06 -25.90 -28.08
C LYS A 369 22.22 -26.62 -29.44
N LEU A 370 21.83 -25.96 -30.53
CA LEU A 370 22.17 -26.30 -31.91
C LEU A 370 23.38 -25.47 -32.34
#